data_AF-A0A9D8JUQ8-F1
#
_entry.id   AF-A0A9D8JUQ8-F1
#
_cell.length_a   1.000
_cell.length_b   1.000
_cell.length_c   1.000
_cell.angle_alpha   90.00
_cell.angle_beta   90.00
_cell.angle_gamma   90.00
#
_symmetry.space_group_name_H-M   'P 1'
#
loop_
_entity.id
_entity.type
_entity.pdbx_description
1 polymer ?
#
loop_
_entity_poly.entity_id
_entity_poly.type
_entity_poly.pdbx_seq_one_letter_code
_entity_poly.pdbx_strand_id
1 'polypeptide(L)'
;MRYEPLKPSSYESLAPHFGEFTRNVPFGDIWERPQLTKRERSLNTLAALMAMGKTPQIYGHVQGAQANGVKKEEIGEVFMHLAVYCGWPAAINAFDAAKEALDAPQAKRPA
;
A
#
# COMPACT_ATOMS: atom_id res chain seq x y z
N MET A 1 -8.69 -29.24 3.51
CA MET A 1 -8.91 -27.90 2.94
C MET A 1 -8.10 -27.84 1.65
N ARG A 2 -8.74 -27.77 0.48
CA ARG A 2 -7.99 -27.70 -0.79
C ARG A 2 -7.45 -26.27 -0.94
N TYR A 3 -6.14 -26.15 -1.08
CA TYR A 3 -5.48 -24.90 -1.43
C TYR A 3 -5.76 -24.66 -2.92
N GLU A 4 -6.67 -23.73 -3.23
CA GLU A 4 -6.72 -23.20 -4.59
C GLU A 4 -5.58 -22.18 -4.71
N PRO A 5 -4.60 -22.37 -5.61
CA PRO A 5 -3.59 -21.37 -5.82
C PRO A 5 -4.27 -20.07 -6.24
N LEU A 6 -3.89 -18.97 -5.58
CA LEU A 6 -4.39 -17.64 -5.93
C LEU A 6 -4.22 -17.43 -7.42
N LYS A 7 -5.27 -16.95 -8.09
CA LYS A 7 -5.20 -16.59 -9.50
C LYS A 7 -4.02 -15.62 -9.69
N PRO A 8 -3.10 -15.87 -10.63
CA PRO A 8 -1.96 -14.99 -10.86
C PRO A 8 -2.45 -13.58 -11.13
N SER A 9 -1.71 -12.59 -10.62
CA SER A 9 -2.03 -11.19 -10.83
C SER A 9 -2.05 -10.87 -12.33
N SER A 10 -2.67 -9.74 -12.71
CA SER A 10 -2.71 -9.31 -14.11
C SER A 10 -1.32 -9.11 -14.71
N TYR A 11 -0.34 -8.70 -13.89
CA TYR A 11 1.04 -8.54 -14.36
C TYR A 11 1.80 -9.87 -14.38
N GLU A 12 1.49 -10.83 -13.51
CA GLU A 12 2.10 -12.17 -13.55
C GLU A 12 1.68 -12.94 -14.79
N SER A 13 0.43 -12.81 -15.22
CA SER A 13 -0.05 -13.46 -16.45
C SER A 13 0.54 -12.85 -17.71
N LEU A 14 0.82 -11.55 -17.71
CA LEU A 14 1.39 -10.82 -18.86
C LEU A 14 2.92 -10.85 -18.90
N ALA A 15 3.57 -10.81 -17.75
CA ALA A 15 5.02 -10.74 -17.60
C ALA A 15 5.46 -11.53 -16.35
N PRO A 16 5.61 -12.87 -16.44
CA PRO A 16 5.93 -13.72 -15.29
C PRO A 16 7.18 -13.29 -14.51
N HIS A 17 8.21 -12.81 -15.22
CA HIS A 17 9.44 -12.33 -14.59
C HIS A 17 9.22 -11.04 -13.78
N PHE A 18 8.31 -10.16 -14.19
CA PHE A 18 7.94 -8.99 -13.37
C PHE A 18 7.22 -9.41 -12.08
N GLY A 19 6.43 -10.49 -12.14
CA GLY A 19 5.85 -11.12 -10.96
C GLY A 19 6.90 -11.65 -9.98
N GLU A 20 7.88 -12.37 -10.49
CA GLU A 20 9.05 -12.81 -9.73
C GLU A 20 9.80 -11.63 -9.10
N PHE A 21 10.10 -10.59 -9.89
CA PHE A 21 10.78 -9.39 -9.41
C PHE A 21 10.00 -8.70 -8.29
N THR A 22 8.68 -8.62 -8.42
CA THR A 22 7.80 -8.02 -7.40
C THR A 22 7.84 -8.80 -6.08
N ARG A 23 7.92 -10.13 -6.14
CA ARG A 23 8.06 -10.96 -4.92
C ARG A 23 9.45 -10.81 -4.29
N ASN A 24 10.50 -10.83 -5.12
CA ASN A 24 11.87 -10.89 -4.63
C ASN A 24 12.41 -9.53 -4.17
N VAL A 25 12.16 -8.45 -4.92
CA VAL A 25 12.80 -7.15 -4.68
C VAL A 25 12.03 -6.30 -3.66
N PRO A 26 10.77 -5.88 -3.90
CA PRO A 26 9.99 -5.19 -2.89
C PRO A 26 9.84 -6.04 -1.62
N PHE A 27 9.22 -7.22 -1.72
CA PHE A 27 8.76 -7.95 -0.54
C PHE A 27 9.81 -8.90 0.06
N GLY A 28 10.74 -9.41 -0.76
CA GLY A 28 11.82 -10.29 -0.30
C GLY A 28 13.07 -9.57 0.22
N ASP A 29 13.29 -8.30 -0.15
CA ASP A 29 14.45 -7.52 0.27
C ASP A 29 14.02 -6.17 0.88
N ILE A 30 13.57 -5.21 0.05
CA ILE A 30 13.44 -3.80 0.46
C ILE A 30 12.53 -3.62 1.68
N TRP A 31 11.42 -4.37 1.78
CA TRP A 31 10.49 -4.32 2.91
C TRP A 31 10.99 -5.01 4.18
N GLU A 32 11.99 -5.89 4.08
CA GLU A 32 12.55 -6.67 5.20
C GLU A 32 13.84 -6.05 5.77
N ARG A 33 14.41 -5.05 5.11
CA ARG A 33 15.61 -4.34 5.59
C ARG A 33 15.38 -3.71 6.98
N PRO A 34 16.31 -3.86 7.94
CA PRO A 34 16.04 -3.59 9.36
C PRO A 34 16.04 -2.11 9.77
N GLN A 35 16.49 -1.20 8.90
CA GLN A 35 16.67 0.22 9.26
C GLN A 35 15.34 0.98 9.39
N LEU A 36 14.26 0.47 8.80
CA LEU A 36 12.91 0.99 8.94
C LEU A 36 11.97 -0.18 9.18
N THR A 37 11.11 -0.02 10.19
CA THR A 37 10.02 -0.95 10.48
C THR A 37 9.03 -1.00 9.32
N LYS A 38 8.27 -2.09 9.22
CA LYS A 38 7.18 -2.20 8.23
C LYS A 38 6.13 -1.10 8.39
N ARG A 39 5.93 -0.60 9.62
CA ARG A 39 5.06 0.54 9.92
C ARG A 39 5.56 1.83 9.25
N GLU A 40 6.85 2.15 9.43
CA GLU A 40 7.47 3.34 8.82
C GLU A 40 7.49 3.24 7.29
N ARG A 41 7.79 2.06 6.74
CA ARG A 41 7.74 1.82 5.28
C ARG A 41 6.34 2.02 4.72
N SER A 42 5.30 1.59 5.44
CA SER A 42 3.92 1.84 5.04
C SER A 42 3.58 3.33 4.99
N LEU A 43 3.97 4.11 6.01
CA LEU A 43 3.76 5.57 6.01
C LEU A 43 4.48 6.24 4.84
N ASN A 44 5.77 5.89 4.61
CA ASN A 44 6.55 6.44 3.51
C ASN A 44 5.97 6.06 2.14
N THR A 45 5.43 4.84 2.01
CA THR A 45 4.81 4.39 0.75
C THR A 45 3.53 5.16 0.49
N LEU A 46 2.66 5.34 1.49
CA LEU A 46 1.43 6.13 1.35
C LEU A 46 1.74 7.59 1.00
N ALA A 47 2.75 8.19 1.65
CA ALA A 47 3.24 9.51 1.34
C ALA A 47 3.68 9.63 -0.13
N ALA A 48 4.50 8.71 -0.61
CA ALA A 48 4.98 8.70 -1.98
C ALA A 48 3.85 8.50 -3.00
N LEU A 49 2.90 7.59 -2.74
CA LEU A 49 1.77 7.33 -3.63
C LEU A 49 0.86 8.55 -3.77
N MET A 50 0.56 9.23 -2.67
CA MET A 50 -0.18 10.50 -2.70
C MET A 50 0.59 11.55 -3.50
N ALA A 51 1.87 11.76 -3.18
CA ALA A 51 2.70 12.78 -3.84
C ALA A 51 2.80 12.58 -5.36
N MET A 52 2.83 11.33 -5.82
CA MET A 52 2.87 10.97 -7.24
C MET A 52 1.49 10.87 -7.91
N GLY A 53 0.39 11.09 -7.17
CA GLY A 53 -0.98 10.93 -7.68
C GLY A 53 -1.32 9.48 -8.08
N LYS A 54 -0.67 8.47 -7.48
CA LYS A 54 -0.89 7.04 -7.76
C LYS A 54 -2.02 6.50 -6.88
N THR A 55 -3.19 7.10 -7.00
CA THR A 55 -4.37 6.83 -6.18
C THR A 55 -4.84 5.37 -6.23
N PRO A 56 -4.89 4.67 -7.40
CA PRO A 56 -5.35 3.29 -7.44
C PRO A 56 -4.56 2.32 -6.54
N GLN A 57 -3.31 2.65 -6.26
CA GLN A 57 -2.41 1.85 -5.41
C GLN A 57 -2.64 2.12 -3.91
N ILE A 58 -3.23 3.26 -3.54
CA ILE A 58 -3.45 3.64 -2.14
C ILE A 58 -4.30 2.60 -1.42
N TYR A 59 -5.33 2.06 -2.08
CA TYR A 59 -6.25 1.11 -1.46
C TYR A 59 -5.54 -0.09 -0.81
N GLY A 60 -4.73 -0.81 -1.60
CA GLY A 60 -3.99 -1.98 -1.11
C GLY A 60 -2.92 -1.60 -0.07
N HIS A 61 -2.30 -0.43 -0.22
CA HIS A 61 -1.27 0.02 0.71
C HIS A 61 -1.84 0.52 2.05
N VAL A 62 -3.07 1.04 2.10
CA VAL A 62 -3.78 1.38 3.34
C VAL A 62 -4.09 0.11 4.13
N GLN A 63 -4.63 -0.90 3.46
CA GLN A 63 -4.86 -2.23 4.06
C GLN A 63 -3.56 -2.84 4.60
N GLY A 64 -2.48 -2.77 3.81
CA GLY A 64 -1.15 -3.20 4.25
C GLY A 64 -0.61 -2.40 5.44
N ALA A 65 -0.85 -1.09 5.48
CA ALA A 65 -0.43 -0.19 6.55
C ALA A 65 -1.12 -0.51 7.88
N GLN A 66 -2.43 -0.75 7.88
CA GLN A 66 -3.17 -1.16 9.08
C GLN A 66 -2.63 -2.49 9.63
N ALA A 67 -2.39 -3.46 8.76
CA ALA A 67 -1.79 -4.74 9.14
C ALA A 67 -0.34 -4.61 9.67
N ASN A 68 0.36 -3.52 9.33
CA ASN A 68 1.68 -3.18 9.86
C ASN A 68 1.60 -2.28 11.11
N GLY A 69 0.42 -2.00 11.65
CA GLY A 69 0.22 -1.21 12.88
C GLY A 69 0.13 0.30 12.67
N VAL A 70 -0.09 0.78 11.45
CA VAL A 70 -0.41 2.20 11.21
C VAL A 70 -1.88 2.43 11.53
N LYS A 71 -2.17 3.45 12.35
CA LYS A 71 -3.56 3.81 12.72
C LYS A 71 -4.22 4.64 11.62
N LYS A 72 -5.55 4.60 11.57
CA LYS A 72 -6.37 5.40 10.63
C LYS A 72 -6.04 6.88 10.73
N GLU A 73 -5.90 7.38 11.95
CA GLU A 73 -5.62 8.79 12.24
C GLU A 73 -4.25 9.19 11.67
N GLU A 74 -3.26 8.31 11.77
CA GLU A 74 -1.91 8.55 11.25
C GLU A 74 -1.87 8.59 9.72
N ILE A 75 -2.68 7.77 9.05
CA ILE A 75 -2.85 7.83 7.58
C ILE A 75 -3.44 9.19 7.17
N GLY A 76 -4.48 9.64 7.88
CA GLY A 76 -5.10 10.94 7.64
C GLY A 76 -4.12 12.11 7.84
N GLU A 77 -3.31 12.06 8.91
CA GLU A 77 -2.29 13.08 9.19
C GLU A 77 -1.22 13.16 8.11
N VAL A 78 -0.73 12.03 7.59
CA VAL A 78 0.23 12.03 6.48
C VAL A 78 -0.33 12.73 5.26
N PHE A 79 -1.57 12.45 4.88
CA PHE A 79 -2.19 13.09 3.72
C PHE A 79 -2.48 14.56 3.94
N MET A 80 -2.95 14.93 5.13
CA MET A 80 -3.17 16.33 5.49
C MET A 80 -1.85 17.13 5.45
N HIS A 81 -0.77 16.58 6.01
CA HIS A 81 0.54 17.22 5.99
C HIS A 81 1.06 17.41 4.56
N LEU A 82 0.92 16.39 3.71
CA LEU A 82 1.38 16.44 2.33
C LEU A 82 0.49 17.30 1.43
N ALA A 83 -0.75 17.60 1.81
CA ALA A 83 -1.60 18.49 1.03
C ALA A 83 -0.97 19.88 0.81
N VAL A 84 -0.16 20.35 1.77
CA VAL A 84 0.58 21.61 1.68
C VAL A 84 1.70 21.56 0.64
N TYR A 85 2.31 20.40 0.42
CA TYR A 85 3.47 20.22 -0.46
C TYR A 85 3.10 19.66 -1.85
N CYS A 86 2.05 18.85 -1.91
CA CYS A 86 1.63 18.11 -3.10
C CYS A 86 0.29 18.62 -3.68
N GLY A 87 -0.35 19.57 -2.99
CA GLY A 87 -1.60 20.19 -3.42
C GLY A 87 -2.87 19.47 -2.93
N TRP A 88 -3.91 20.26 -2.75
CA TRP A 88 -5.21 19.81 -2.25
C TRP A 88 -5.89 18.72 -3.11
N PRO A 89 -5.88 18.79 -4.46
CA PRO A 89 -6.51 17.76 -5.27
C PRO A 89 -5.89 16.37 -5.09
N ALA A 90 -4.56 16.28 -4.93
CA ALA A 90 -3.89 15.02 -4.66
C ALA A 90 -4.31 14.45 -3.30
N ALA A 91 -4.48 15.32 -2.30
CA ALA A 91 -4.94 14.93 -0.96
C ALA A 91 -6.38 14.41 -0.99
N ILE A 92 -7.31 15.12 -1.65
CA ILE A 92 -8.71 14.70 -1.78
C ILE A 92 -8.79 13.29 -2.38
N ASN A 93 -8.11 13.06 -3.50
CA ASN A 93 -8.09 11.74 -4.15
C ASN A 93 -7.51 10.66 -3.23
N ALA A 94 -6.48 10.98 -2.44
CA ALA A 94 -5.90 10.06 -1.47
C ALA A 94 -6.86 9.75 -0.31
N PHE A 95 -7.57 10.76 0.22
CA PHE A 95 -8.57 10.59 1.26
C PHE A 95 -9.73 9.71 0.81
N ASP A 96 -10.25 9.92 -0.40
CA ASP A 96 -11.35 9.13 -0.94
C ASP A 96 -10.95 7.65 -1.08
N ALA A 97 -9.79 7.38 -1.68
CA ALA A 97 -9.28 6.02 -1.82
C ALA A 97 -8.97 5.34 -0.48
N ALA A 98 -8.43 6.10 0.48
CA ALA A 98 -8.14 5.58 1.81
C ALA A 98 -9.43 5.31 2.60
N LYS A 99 -10.46 6.16 2.47
CA LYS A 99 -11.76 5.91 3.09
C LYS A 99 -12.37 4.62 2.57
N GLU A 100 -12.37 4.42 1.26
CA GLU A 100 -12.85 3.17 0.65
C GLU A 100 -12.11 1.95 1.21
N ALA A 101 -10.78 2.04 1.32
CA ALA A 101 -9.96 0.98 1.88
C ALA A 101 -10.23 0.72 3.37
N LEU A 102 -10.39 1.77 4.18
CA LEU A 102 -10.62 1.65 5.63
C LEU A 102 -12.02 1.09 5.97
N ASP A 103 -13.01 1.36 5.11
CA ASP A 103 -14.38 0.87 5.26
C ASP A 103 -14.51 -0.59 4.77
N ALA A 104 -13.55 -1.07 3.97
CA ALA A 104 -13.53 -2.44 3.48
C ALA A 104 -13.04 -3.44 4.56
N PRO A 105 -13.56 -4.69 4.55
CA PRO A 105 -13.06 -5.74 5.44
C PRO A 105 -11.56 -5.93 5.26
N GLN A 106 -10.83 -6.06 6.37
CA GLN A 106 -9.39 -6.26 6.32
C GLN A 106 -9.06 -7.52 5.50
N ALA A 107 -8.26 -7.36 4.45
CA ALA A 107 -7.81 -8.49 3.68
C ALA A 107 -7.00 -9.45 4.58
N LYS A 108 -7.40 -10.73 4.64
CA LYS A 108 -6.61 -11.75 5.32
C LYS A 108 -5.29 -11.89 4.57
N ARG A 109 -4.16 -11.61 5.23
CA ARG A 109 -2.86 -11.94 4.64
C ARG A 109 -2.80 -13.45 4.44
N PRO A 110 -2.39 -13.95 3.25
CA PRO A 110 -1.90 -15.31 3.16
C PRO A 110 -0.72 -15.44 4.14
N ALA A 111 -0.73 -16.52 4.91
CA ALA A 111 0.32 -16.84 5.89
C ALA A 111 1.69 -16.96 5.22
#